data_AF-A0A964KED8-F1
#
_entry.id   AF-A0A964KED8-F1
#
_cell.length_a   1.000
_cell.length_b   1.000
_cell.length_c   1.000
_cell.angle_alpha   90.00
_cell.angle_beta   90.00
_cell.angle_gamma   90.00
#
_symmetry.space_group_name_H-M   'P 1'
#
loop_
_entity.id
_entity.type
_entity.pdbx_description
1 polymer ?
#
loop_
_entity_poly.entity_id
_entity_poly.type
_entity_poly.pdbx_seq_one_letter_code
_entity_poly.pdbx_strand_id
1 'polypeptide(L)' 'MGVKLAPDARQQFFDMRGNVLAGGKLFAYMAGAVSTKLDTFADSTGLVVNTNPIILNEEGRTPRQYG' A
#
# COMPACT_ATOMS: atom_id res chain seq x y z
N MET A 1 33.12 10.34 -0.15
CA MET A 1 31.82 10.93 0.24
C MET A 1 30.74 9.91 -0.07
N GLY A 2 30.17 9.26 0.95
CA GLY A 2 29.11 8.28 0.75
C GLY A 2 27.83 8.97 0.31
N VAL A 3 27.32 8.64 -0.87
CA VAL A 3 26.00 9.11 -1.31
C VAL A 3 24.98 8.41 -0.41
N LYS A 4 24.33 9.17 0.47
CA LYS A 4 23.13 8.69 1.17
C LYS A 4 22.02 8.63 0.12
N LEU A 5 21.69 7.43 -0.33
CA LEU A 5 20.48 7.20 -1.10
C LEU A 5 19.28 7.66 -0.25
N ALA A 6 18.38 8.42 -0.85
CA ALA A 6 17.14 8.79 -0.19
C ALA A 6 16.37 7.52 0.18
N PRO A 7 15.62 7.51 1.31
CA PRO A 7 14.79 6.37 1.65
C PRO A 7 13.81 6.06 0.53
N ASP A 8 13.56 4.78 0.25
CA ASP A 8 12.50 4.36 -0.66
C ASP A 8 11.19 5.04 -0.28
N ALA A 9 10.60 5.78 -1.23
CA ALA A 9 9.34 6.47 -1.05
C ALA A 9 8.18 5.48 -1.05
N ARG A 10 8.05 4.73 0.06
CA ARG A 10 6.97 3.78 0.30
C ARG A 10 5.90 4.45 1.14
N GLN A 11 4.66 4.41 0.66
CA GLN A 11 3.50 4.90 1.41
C GLN A 11 3.37 4.12 2.73
N GLN A 12 3.28 4.85 3.84
CA GLN A 12 3.01 4.31 5.17
C GLN A 12 1.77 4.98 5.74
N PHE A 13 0.90 4.18 6.34
CA PHE A 13 -0.37 4.64 6.88
C PHE A 13 -0.31 4.71 8.40
N PHE A 14 -0.95 5.73 8.94
CA PHE A 14 -0.99 6.00 10.37
C PHE A 14 -2.44 6.14 10.85
N ASP A 15 -2.68 5.83 12.12
CA ASP A 15 -3.94 6.11 12.78
C ASP A 15 -4.07 7.60 13.16
N MET A 16 -5.22 8.00 13.70
CA MET A 16 -5.48 9.38 14.12
C MET A 16 -4.55 9.88 15.23
N ARG A 17 -3.80 8.99 15.88
CA ARG A 17 -2.88 9.28 16.98
C ARG A 17 -1.42 9.30 16.51
N GLY A 18 -1.17 9.06 15.22
CA GLY A 18 0.16 9.01 14.61
C GLY A 18 0.88 7.67 14.76
N ASN A 19 0.22 6.62 15.26
CA ASN A 19 0.81 5.28 15.29
C ASN A 19 0.69 4.61 13.92
N VAL A 20 1.59 3.68 13.62
CA VAL A 20 1.50 2.89 12.40
C VAL A 20 0.19 2.10 12.37
N LEU A 21 -0.48 2.09 11.21
CA LEU A 21 -1.74 1.38 11.04
C LEU A 21 -1.50 -0.10 10.72
N ALA A 22 -0.92 -0.81 11.69
CA ALA A 22 -0.66 -2.24 11.61
C ALA A 22 -1.97 -3.03 11.41
N GLY A 23 -2.02 -3.90 10.41
CA GLY A 23 -3.23 -4.69 10.10
C GLY A 23 -4.39 -3.89 9.50
N GLY A 24 -4.18 -2.61 9.17
CA GLY A 24 -5.18 -1.78 8.51
C GLY A 24 -5.63 -2.35 7.16
N LYS A 25 -6.82 -1.95 6.70
CA LYS A 25 -7.40 -2.40 5.43
C LYS A 25 -7.51 -1.25 4.45
N LEU A 26 -6.91 -1.39 3.28
CA LEU A 26 -7.12 -0.48 2.16
C LEU A 26 -8.09 -1.09 1.17
N PHE A 27 -9.11 -0.33 0.82
CA PHE A 27 -10.08 -0.70 -0.21
C PHE A 27 -9.86 0.18 -1.43
N ALA A 28 -9.75 -0.44 -2.60
CA ALA A 28 -9.67 0.25 -3.88
C ALA A 28 -11.00 0.10 -4.62
N TYR A 29 -11.55 1.20 -5.10
CA TYR A 29 -12.78 1.21 -5.87
C TYR A 29 -12.55 1.96 -7.17
N MET A 30 -13.30 1.58 -8.22
CA MET A 30 -13.31 2.36 -9.46
C MET A 30 -13.81 3.77 -9.18
N ALA A 31 -13.19 4.76 -9.83
CA ALA A 31 -13.63 6.14 -9.72
C ALA A 31 -15.12 6.27 -10.12
N GLY A 32 -15.92 6.93 -9.28
CA GLY A 32 -17.36 7.09 -9.49
C GLY A 32 -18.21 5.86 -9.14
N ALA A 33 -17.61 4.73 -8.75
CA ALA A 33 -18.33 3.55 -8.30
C ALA A 33 -18.39 3.47 -6.77
N VAL A 34 -19.55 3.10 -6.24
CA VAL A 34 -19.78 2.99 -4.78
C VAL A 34 -19.48 1.58 -4.25
N SER A 35 -19.44 0.57 -5.14
CA SER A 35 -19.29 -0.84 -4.76
C SER A 35 -18.37 -1.67 -5.68
N THR A 36 -17.95 -1.14 -6.82
CA THR A 36 -17.08 -1.87 -7.76
C THR A 36 -15.65 -1.82 -7.28
N LYS A 37 -15.17 -2.96 -6.76
CA LYS A 37 -13.77 -3.14 -6.37
C LYS A 37 -12.87 -3.00 -7.59
N LEU A 38 -11.80 -2.23 -7.44
CA LEU A 38 -10.77 -2.06 -8.46
C LEU A 38 -9.60 -2.99 -8.14
N ASP A 39 -9.09 -3.68 -9.16
CA ASP A 39 -7.84 -4.41 -9.07
C ASP A 39 -6.67 -3.42 -9.05
N THR A 40 -5.78 -3.60 -8.08
CA THR A 40 -4.53 -2.85 -7.99
C THR A 40 -3.38 -3.83 -8.03
N PHE A 41 -2.21 -3.36 -8.43
CA PHE A 41 -1.05 -4.23 -8.65
C PHE A 41 0.08 -3.89 -7.67
N ALA A 42 0.83 -4.91 -7.26
CA ALA A 42 1.92 -4.83 -6.30
C ALA A 42 3.25 -4.41 -6.95
N ASP A 43 3.30 -4.44 -8.28
CA ASP A 43 4.44 -4.08 -9.11
C ASP A 43 3.99 -3.11 -10.22
N SER A 44 4.98 -2.41 -10.80
CA SER A 44 4.75 -1.49 -11.91
C SER A 44 4.43 -2.19 -13.23
N THR A 45 4.67 -3.50 -13.33
CA THR A 45 4.43 -4.32 -14.53
C THR A 45 2.97 -4.77 -14.66
N GLY A 46 2.18 -4.66 -13.59
CA GLY A 46 0.77 -5.07 -13.55
C GLY A 46 0.57 -6.59 -13.49
N LEU A 47 1.57 -7.36 -13.08
CA LEU A 47 1.48 -8.83 -13.11
C LEU A 47 1.02 -9.43 -11.79
N VAL A 48 1.35 -8.80 -10.67
CA VAL A 48 0.94 -9.26 -9.34
C VAL A 48 -0.25 -8.43 -8.84
N VAL A 49 -1.45 -9.00 -8.89
CA VAL A 49 -2.66 -8.40 -8.32
C VAL A 49 -2.61 -8.40 -6.78
N ASN A 50 -2.93 -7.26 -6.17
CA ASN A 50 -3.18 -7.16 -4.74
C ASN A 50 -4.58 -7.66 -4.39
N THR A 51 -4.73 -8.24 -3.19
CA THR A 51 -6.06 -8.56 -2.65
C THR A 51 -6.87 -7.29 -2.38
N ASN A 52 -8.20 -7.35 -2.49
CA ASN A 52 -9.08 -6.23 -2.15
C ASN A 52 -10.12 -6.65 -1.08
N PRO A 53 -9.88 -6.32 0.21
CA PRO A 53 -8.93 -5.30 0.69
C PRO A 53 -7.45 -5.73 0.74
N ILE A 54 -6.56 -4.75 0.66
CA ILE A 54 -5.12 -4.91 0.95
C ILE A 54 -4.95 -4.80 2.46
N ILE A 55 -4.34 -5.81 3.08
CA ILE A 55 -4.04 -5.80 4.52
C ILE A 55 -2.63 -5.25 4.73
N LEU A 56 -2.51 -4.21 5.54
CA LEU A 56 -1.23 -3.60 5.89
C LEU A 56 -0.44 -4.49 6.84
N ASN A 57 0.89 -4.51 6.66
CA ASN A 57 1.81 -5.20 7.55
C ASN A 57 1.97 -4.43 8.89
N GLU A 58 2.80 -4.95 9.80
CA GLU A 58 3.04 -4.38 11.14
C GLU A 58 3.61 -2.96 11.10
N GLU A 59 4.26 -2.57 10.00
CA GLU A 59 4.77 -1.21 9.79
C GLU A 59 3.73 -0.25 9.21
N GLY A 60 2.49 -0.71 8.95
CA GLY A 60 1.46 0.10 8.29
C GLY A 60 1.71 0.29 6.80
N ARG A 61 2.36 -0.66 6.13
CA ARG A 61 2.69 -0.64 4.70
C ARG A 61 2.05 -1.79 3.95
N THR A 62 1.98 -1.69 2.62
CA THR A 62 1.51 -2.82 1.80
C THR A 62 2.50 -3.99 1.89
N PRO A 63 2.03 -5.24 1.97
CA PRO A 63 2.85 -6.40 2.33
C PRO A 63 3.81 -6.86 1.22
N ARG A 64 3.56 -6.45 -0.02
CA ARG A 64 4.42 -6.74 -1.18
C ARG A 64 4.75 -5.43 -1.88
N GLN A 65 6.03 -5.07 -1.89
CA GLN A 65 6.59 -4.25 -2.97
C GLN A 65 7.90 -4.94 -3.33
N TYR A 66 7.86 -5.75 -4.39
CA TYR A 66 9.08 -6.18 -5.03
C TYR A 66 9.48 -5.03 -5.96
N GLY A 67 10.67 -4.49 -5.74
CA GLY A 67 11.31 -3.53 -6.65
C GLY A 67 11.84 -4.22 -7.89
#